data_AF-A0A6L6A9G7-F1
#
_entry.id   AF-A0A6L6A9G7-F1
#
_cell.length_a   1.000
_cell.length_b   1.000
_cell.length_c   1.000
_cell.angle_alpha   90.00
_cell.angle_beta   90.00
_cell.angle_gamma   90.00
#
_symmetry.space_group_name_H-M   'P 1'
#
loop_
_entity.id
_entity.type
_entity.pdbx_description
1 polymer ?
#
loop_
_entity_poly.entity_id
_entity_poly.type
_entity_poly.pdbx_seq_one_letter_code
_entity_poly.pdbx_strand_id
1 'polypeptide(L)'
;MSSGFCINGHEIGAEFKYCVICGQERPGATEAAAAAPSDHLVITVDEIEALGNLETVTSSIGYLEPPTEVAPEANSQSSYERRMQLDKARDEAYEEVAALENLQQSVAEWEQRNNHSFLAKTSAVMQRNIAEADGLLTQYNRTVESLTIPLAGTMGKLRKSFHRKLTWQTFLIPLISFLIYKIPRIPNRNVQRFFGNVQPSMKVILIYAIVIYSVLLVGALIAYYRGWSTYQRKVITTLWQLQVVSRNVEQVRSEQSRLKSLYPQVNEWLVILGHSLTNPWRIRKEWFESSIGDLNEASLPNSLRISQAHEGDGPAMIGMQRYAAERFMSRGWRAKVFADQVDVIRESLGFPKDRLNVETLDKDILYSPNGPRALIRTNIEEQSILESIGRRQLLPLIKEVQREAITKSRPPVNEIRKKEILTDRPEAGDDEDTDMTPWDEFLSFAVPIQGKPKTPLSVFSLSDSGKMADHQSRYKTFMIVPERFKEKVHGVDDRQLHTYAETSKLPMDVVVRADFTGPIPAQDLLFLEKIVSKAPASEDEPGPSPKKFDKGKGI
;
A
#
# COMPACT_ATOMS: atom_id res chain seq x y z
N MET A 1 34.08 27.54 29.26
CA MET A 1 33.56 27.27 27.90
C MET A 1 33.58 25.77 27.70
N SER A 2 32.44 25.15 27.39
CA SER A 2 32.30 23.69 27.25
C SER A 2 33.17 23.17 26.10
N SER A 3 34.05 22.22 26.38
CA SER A 3 35.06 21.68 25.46
C SER A 3 34.50 20.87 24.28
N GLY A 4 33.17 20.74 24.16
CA GLY A 4 32.49 19.96 23.12
C GLY A 4 31.86 20.80 22.00
N PHE A 5 32.01 22.12 21.99
CA PHE A 5 31.38 22.96 20.96
C PHE A 5 32.39 23.78 20.17
N CYS A 6 32.17 23.90 18.86
CA CYS A 6 32.92 24.82 18.01
C CYS A 6 32.52 26.28 18.29
N ILE A 7 33.29 27.24 17.76
CA ILE A 7 33.00 28.68 17.89
C ILE A 7 31.61 29.06 17.37
N ASN A 8 31.05 28.28 16.44
CA ASN A 8 29.72 28.49 15.88
C ASN A 8 28.61 27.71 16.61
N GLY A 9 28.90 27.09 17.77
CA GLY A 9 27.91 26.40 18.60
C GLY A 9 27.51 25.00 18.14
N HIS A 10 28.25 24.39 17.20
CA HIS A 10 28.04 22.99 16.81
C HIS A 10 28.81 22.04 17.73
N GLU A 11 28.19 20.92 18.07
CA GLU A 11 28.80 19.87 18.90
C GLU A 11 29.89 19.13 18.10
N ILE A 12 31.07 18.97 18.69
CA ILE A 12 32.22 18.26 18.12
C ILE A 12 32.39 16.97 18.93
N GLY A 13 32.26 15.82 18.25
CA GLY A 13 32.56 14.51 18.84
C GLY A 13 33.98 14.47 19.41
N ALA A 14 34.18 13.77 20.52
CA ALA A 14 35.41 13.85 21.31
C ALA A 14 36.67 13.44 20.52
N GLU A 15 36.49 12.58 19.52
CA GLU A 15 37.46 12.00 18.61
C GLU A 15 37.83 12.91 17.41
N PHE A 16 37.06 13.96 17.14
CA PHE A 16 37.28 14.82 15.97
C PHE A 16 38.05 16.09 16.30
N LYS A 17 39.14 16.33 15.56
CA LYS A 17 39.96 17.55 15.67
C LYS A 17 39.31 18.78 15.01
N TYR A 18 38.36 18.54 14.11
CA TYR A 18 37.63 19.55 13.35
C TYR A 18 36.12 19.34 13.50
N CYS A 19 35.35 20.41 13.52
CA CYS A 19 33.91 20.32 13.43
C CYS A 19 33.50 19.79 12.05
N VAL A 20 32.74 18.69 12.00
CA VAL A 20 32.30 18.07 10.74
C VAL A 20 31.37 18.98 9.94
N ILE A 21 30.63 19.86 10.62
CA ILE A 21 29.64 20.74 10.00
C ILE A 21 30.28 22.01 9.41
N CYS A 22 31.24 22.63 10.12
CA CYS A 22 31.79 23.93 9.71
C CYS A 22 33.30 23.94 9.43
N GLY A 23 33.99 22.80 9.60
CA GLY A 23 35.43 22.65 9.31
C GLY A 23 36.38 23.39 10.26
N GLN A 24 35.87 24.06 11.30
CA GLN A 24 36.69 24.80 12.26
C GLN A 24 37.42 23.86 13.22
N GLU A 25 38.69 24.17 13.51
CA GLU A 25 39.50 23.44 14.49
C GLU A 25 38.95 23.57 15.89
N ARG A 26 39.05 22.48 16.66
CA ARG A 26 38.68 22.48 18.07
C ARG A 26 39.61 23.45 18.83
N PRO A 27 39.05 24.45 19.53
CA PRO A 27 39.87 25.39 20.30
C PRO A 27 40.59 24.64 21.43
N GLY A 28 41.93 24.57 21.35
CA GLY A 28 42.79 23.91 22.35
C GLY A 28 43.62 22.71 21.85
N ALA A 29 43.59 22.35 20.57
CA ALA A 29 44.29 21.17 20.03
C ALA A 29 45.82 21.34 19.78
N THR A 30 46.42 22.45 20.19
CA THR A 30 47.86 22.70 20.05
C THR A 30 48.57 22.42 21.38
N GLU A 31 48.98 21.17 21.63
CA GLU A 31 50.23 20.79 22.36
C GLU A 31 50.31 19.33 22.87
N ALA A 32 49.31 18.47 22.70
CA ALA A 32 49.37 17.11 23.24
C ALA A 32 49.29 16.01 22.17
N ALA A 33 50.34 15.83 21.36
CA ALA A 33 50.57 14.60 20.58
C ALA A 33 52.01 14.52 20.05
N ALA A 34 52.98 14.47 20.96
CA ALA A 34 54.36 14.09 20.66
C ALA A 34 54.76 12.91 21.54
N ALA A 35 54.13 11.75 21.33
CA ALA A 35 54.63 10.44 21.76
C ALA A 35 53.69 9.33 21.27
N ALA A 36 54.29 8.22 20.81
CA ALA A 36 53.73 6.90 20.48
C ALA A 36 53.40 6.61 19.00
N PRO A 37 53.62 5.35 18.56
CA PRO A 37 54.32 5.04 17.32
C PRO A 37 53.40 4.73 16.15
N SER A 38 53.97 4.90 14.96
CA SER A 38 53.39 4.58 13.66
C SER A 38 53.23 3.07 13.46
N ASP A 39 52.05 2.54 13.78
CA ASP A 39 51.54 1.35 13.11
C ASP A 39 50.82 1.79 11.84
N HIS A 40 51.45 1.50 10.70
CA HIS A 40 50.85 1.65 9.39
C HIS A 40 49.70 0.65 9.25
N LEU A 41 48.48 1.09 9.55
CA LEU A 41 47.28 0.44 9.03
C LEU A 41 47.06 0.94 7.59
N VAL A 42 47.63 0.21 6.63
CA VAL A 42 47.24 0.31 5.23
C VAL A 42 45.83 -0.27 5.13
N ILE A 43 44.81 0.60 5.16
CA ILE A 43 43.46 0.22 4.78
C ILE A 43 43.46 0.13 3.27
N THR A 44 43.61 -1.08 2.75
CA THR A 44 43.28 -1.43 1.38
C THR A 44 41.79 -1.17 1.17
N VAL A 45 41.47 -0.62 0.01
CA VAL A 45 40.11 -0.35 -0.45
C VAL A 45 39.45 -1.70 -0.76
N ASP A 46 38.89 -2.35 0.27
CA ASP A 46 38.05 -3.54 0.13
C ASP A 46 36.85 -3.42 1.08
N GLU A 47 36.04 -2.38 0.92
CA GLU A 47 34.71 -2.32 1.57
C GLU A 47 33.74 -1.32 0.90
N ILE A 48 33.78 -1.22 -0.44
CA ILE A 48 32.75 -0.54 -1.26
C ILE A 48 32.14 -1.54 -2.27
N GLU A 49 32.02 -2.81 -1.91
CA GLU A 49 31.35 -3.84 -2.74
C GLU A 49 29.95 -4.23 -2.26
N ALA A 50 29.38 -3.51 -1.28
CA ALA A 50 28.06 -3.85 -0.73
C ALA A 50 26.88 -2.96 -1.21
N LEU A 51 27.12 -1.96 -2.07
CA LEU A 51 26.06 -1.05 -2.56
C LEU A 51 26.01 -0.88 -4.08
N GLY A 52 26.66 -1.78 -4.83
CA GLY A 52 26.62 -1.83 -6.31
C GLY A 52 25.57 -2.79 -6.91
N ASN A 53 24.88 -3.60 -6.10
CA ASN A 53 24.07 -4.72 -6.60
C ASN A 53 22.62 -4.39 -6.97
N LEU A 54 22.34 -3.20 -7.49
CA LEU A 54 20.99 -2.85 -7.99
C LEU A 54 20.94 -2.24 -9.39
N GLU A 55 22.08 -2.15 -10.10
CA GLU A 55 22.14 -1.72 -11.51
C GLU A 55 22.66 -2.80 -12.48
N THR A 56 22.78 -4.05 -12.06
CA THR A 56 23.19 -5.19 -12.91
C THR A 56 22.16 -6.31 -13.01
N VAL A 57 20.86 -5.98 -13.09
CA VAL A 57 19.81 -6.98 -13.39
C VAL A 57 19.50 -7.07 -14.90
N THR A 58 20.14 -6.27 -15.75
CA THR A 58 19.94 -6.32 -17.23
C THR A 58 21.14 -6.79 -18.04
N SER A 59 22.16 -7.41 -17.43
CA SER A 59 23.29 -7.98 -18.21
C SER A 59 23.89 -9.28 -17.68
N SER A 60 23.14 -10.08 -16.90
CA SER A 60 23.48 -11.49 -16.66
C SER A 60 22.68 -12.43 -17.56
N ILE A 61 22.70 -12.17 -18.87
CA ILE A 61 22.61 -13.29 -19.81
C ILE A 61 23.96 -13.98 -19.67
N GLY A 62 23.98 -15.09 -18.94
CA GLY A 62 25.17 -15.89 -18.76
C GLY A 62 25.76 -16.21 -20.13
N TYR A 63 26.90 -15.59 -20.45
CA TYR A 63 27.80 -16.20 -21.42
C TYR A 63 28.19 -17.54 -20.81
N LEU A 64 27.65 -18.60 -21.37
CA LEU A 64 28.14 -19.96 -21.15
C LEU A 64 29.64 -19.92 -21.37
N GLU A 65 30.42 -20.02 -20.30
CA GLU A 65 31.84 -20.33 -20.41
C GLU A 65 31.96 -21.64 -21.23
N PRO A 66 32.82 -21.67 -22.27
CA PRO A 66 33.03 -22.90 -23.01
C PRO A 66 33.56 -23.94 -22.02
N PRO A 67 33.05 -25.19 -22.05
CA PRO A 67 33.43 -26.19 -21.06
C PRO A 67 34.93 -26.42 -21.16
N THR A 68 35.63 -26.17 -20.05
CA THR A 68 37.00 -26.63 -19.83
C THR A 68 37.02 -28.14 -20.09
N GLU A 69 37.82 -28.56 -21.07
CA GLU A 69 38.10 -29.96 -21.39
C GLU A 69 38.73 -30.64 -20.17
N VAL A 70 37.87 -31.23 -19.33
CA VAL A 70 38.28 -32.21 -18.33
C VAL A 70 38.33 -33.56 -19.04
N ALA A 71 39.48 -34.22 -18.91
CA ALA A 71 39.77 -35.52 -19.52
C ALA A 71 38.65 -36.55 -19.27
N PRO A 72 38.27 -37.37 -20.27
CA PRO A 72 37.13 -38.26 -20.15
C PRO A 72 37.46 -39.46 -19.27
N GLU A 73 36.90 -39.50 -18.06
CA GLU A 73 36.66 -40.77 -17.38
C GLU A 73 35.57 -41.53 -18.17
N ALA A 74 35.90 -42.76 -18.54
CA ALA A 74 35.11 -43.62 -19.40
C ALA A 74 33.78 -44.00 -18.74
N ASN A 75 32.74 -43.19 -18.99
CA ASN A 75 31.36 -43.54 -18.71
C ASN A 75 30.66 -43.84 -20.04
N SER A 76 30.24 -45.09 -20.23
CA SER A 76 29.71 -45.65 -21.46
C SER A 76 28.27 -45.21 -21.75
N GLN A 77 28.04 -43.90 -21.86
CA GLN A 77 26.79 -43.38 -22.43
C GLN A 77 26.93 -43.34 -23.95
N SER A 78 25.94 -43.88 -24.65
CA SER A 78 25.94 -43.90 -26.10
C SER A 78 25.89 -42.46 -26.64
N SER A 79 26.59 -42.17 -27.74
CA SER A 79 26.59 -40.84 -28.37
C SER A 79 25.18 -40.34 -28.74
N TYR A 80 24.22 -41.28 -28.85
CA TYR A 80 22.81 -41.03 -29.07
C TYR A 80 22.12 -40.43 -27.84
N GLU A 81 22.34 -40.99 -26.64
CA GLU A 81 21.75 -40.47 -25.39
C GLU A 81 22.22 -39.05 -25.08
N ARG A 82 23.49 -38.75 -25.36
CA ARG A 82 24.05 -37.41 -25.17
C ARG A 82 23.44 -36.37 -26.12
N ARG A 83 23.13 -36.76 -27.37
CA ARG A 83 22.41 -35.91 -28.32
C ARG A 83 20.95 -35.71 -27.89
N MET A 84 20.29 -36.76 -27.44
CA MET A 84 18.91 -36.69 -26.96
C MET A 84 18.77 -35.79 -25.73
N GLN A 85 19.74 -35.83 -24.81
CA GLN A 85 19.78 -34.93 -23.66
C GLN A 85 20.03 -33.47 -24.06
N LEU A 86 20.90 -33.22 -25.04
CA LEU A 86 21.15 -31.86 -25.55
C LEU A 86 19.95 -31.30 -26.30
N ASP A 87 19.28 -32.10 -27.13
CA ASP A 87 18.06 -31.68 -27.81
C ASP A 87 16.93 -31.41 -26.81
N LYS A 88 16.76 -32.26 -25.80
CA LYS A 88 15.80 -32.04 -24.71
C LYS A 88 16.10 -30.76 -23.92
N ALA A 89 17.35 -30.54 -23.53
CA ALA A 89 17.75 -29.33 -22.81
C ALA A 89 17.57 -28.06 -23.66
N ARG A 90 17.77 -28.16 -24.98
CA ARG A 90 17.52 -27.06 -25.92
C ARG A 90 16.03 -26.75 -26.02
N ASP A 91 15.19 -27.78 -26.10
CA ASP A 91 13.73 -27.61 -26.18
C ASP A 91 13.17 -27.04 -24.87
N GLU A 92 13.66 -27.50 -23.71
CA GLU A 92 13.35 -26.90 -22.40
C GLU A 92 13.78 -25.42 -22.33
N ALA A 93 14.98 -25.08 -22.82
CA ALA A 93 15.44 -23.69 -22.86
C ALA A 93 14.58 -22.82 -23.81
N TYR A 94 14.11 -23.37 -24.93
CA TYR A 94 13.20 -22.65 -25.83
C TYR A 94 11.82 -22.43 -25.21
N GLU A 95 11.29 -23.41 -24.48
CA GLU A 95 10.04 -23.25 -23.73
C GLU A 95 10.17 -22.20 -22.63
N GLU A 96 11.28 -22.17 -21.90
CA GLU A 96 11.56 -21.13 -20.90
C GLU A 96 11.64 -19.73 -21.53
N VAL A 97 12.35 -19.58 -22.66
CA VAL A 97 12.43 -18.30 -23.37
C VAL A 97 11.05 -17.86 -23.86
N ALA A 98 10.26 -18.76 -24.45
CA ALA A 98 8.90 -18.45 -24.89
C ALA A 98 7.97 -18.08 -23.73
N ALA A 99 8.11 -18.74 -22.57
CA ALA A 99 7.36 -18.39 -21.37
C ALA A 99 7.75 -17.00 -20.84
N LEU A 100 9.05 -16.66 -20.87
CA LEU A 100 9.55 -15.34 -20.48
C LEU A 100 9.08 -14.23 -21.43
N GLU A 101 9.10 -14.48 -22.74
CA GLU A 101 8.59 -13.53 -23.74
C GLU A 101 7.09 -13.27 -23.56
N ASN A 102 6.29 -14.32 -23.35
CA ASN A 102 4.86 -14.19 -23.05
C ASN A 102 4.62 -13.39 -21.76
N LEU A 103 5.43 -13.63 -20.72
CA LEU A 103 5.40 -12.85 -19.49
C LEU A 103 5.73 -11.38 -19.78
N GLN A 104 6.79 -11.10 -20.52
CA GLN A 104 7.22 -9.75 -20.87
C GLN A 104 6.14 -9.00 -21.65
N GLN A 105 5.50 -9.66 -22.61
CA GLN A 105 4.40 -9.11 -23.38
C GLN A 105 3.16 -8.83 -22.51
N SER A 106 2.80 -9.77 -21.62
CA SER A 106 1.67 -9.58 -20.69
C SER A 106 1.91 -8.42 -19.73
N VAL A 107 3.16 -8.22 -19.28
CA VAL A 107 3.56 -7.10 -18.43
C VAL A 107 3.51 -5.80 -19.22
N ALA A 108 3.99 -5.77 -20.46
CA ALA A 108 3.91 -4.59 -21.32
C ALA A 108 2.46 -4.17 -21.62
N GLU A 109 1.58 -5.14 -21.88
CA GLU A 109 0.13 -4.89 -22.06
C GLU A 109 -0.54 -4.41 -20.78
N TRP A 110 -0.14 -4.93 -19.62
CA TRP A 110 -0.61 -4.46 -18.32
C TRP A 110 -0.12 -3.03 -18.03
N GLU A 111 1.14 -2.74 -18.32
CA GLU A 111 1.75 -1.42 -18.16
C GLU A 111 1.07 -0.41 -19.09
N GLN A 112 0.84 -0.76 -20.36
CA GLN A 112 0.14 0.11 -21.31
C GLN A 112 -1.28 0.43 -20.84
N ARG A 113 -2.01 -0.57 -20.32
CA ARG A 113 -3.35 -0.36 -19.73
C ARG A 113 -3.30 0.54 -18.49
N ASN A 114 -2.28 0.38 -17.66
CA ASN A 114 -2.19 1.08 -16.38
C ASN A 114 -1.38 2.38 -16.42
N ASN A 115 -0.77 2.74 -17.55
CA ASN A 115 0.00 3.98 -17.73
C ASN A 115 -0.85 5.25 -17.51
N HIS A 116 -2.16 5.17 -17.67
CA HIS A 116 -3.08 6.27 -17.37
C HIS A 116 -3.48 6.37 -15.90
N SER A 117 -3.20 5.32 -15.10
CA SER A 117 -3.51 5.29 -13.67
C SER A 117 -2.76 6.37 -12.91
N PHE A 118 -3.34 6.81 -11.79
CA PHE A 118 -2.69 7.76 -10.91
C PHE A 118 -1.33 7.22 -10.42
N LEU A 119 -1.27 5.95 -10.01
CA LEU A 119 -0.05 5.29 -9.54
C LEU A 119 1.08 5.29 -10.58
N ALA A 120 0.77 4.92 -11.83
CA ALA A 120 1.74 4.93 -12.92
C ALA A 120 2.23 6.35 -13.23
N LYS A 121 1.32 7.33 -13.27
CA LYS A 121 1.71 8.75 -13.47
C LYS A 121 2.59 9.26 -12.34
N THR A 122 2.24 8.97 -11.09
CA THR A 122 3.02 9.41 -9.93
C THR A 122 4.39 8.76 -9.90
N SER A 123 4.50 7.46 -10.12
CA SER A 123 5.78 6.75 -10.19
C SER A 123 6.65 7.21 -11.36
N ALA A 124 6.07 7.44 -12.54
CA ALA A 124 6.79 8.01 -13.68
C ALA A 124 7.33 9.42 -13.40
N VAL A 125 6.54 10.27 -12.73
CA VAL A 125 7.00 11.60 -12.30
C VAL A 125 8.14 11.48 -11.27
N MET A 126 8.05 10.55 -10.32
CA MET A 126 9.12 10.29 -9.36
C MET A 126 10.42 9.87 -10.04
N GLN A 127 10.36 8.87 -10.93
CA GLN A 127 11.52 8.40 -11.68
C GLN A 127 12.13 9.52 -12.53
N ARG A 128 11.28 10.33 -13.18
CA ARG A 128 11.72 11.49 -13.95
C ARG A 128 12.49 12.51 -13.11
N ASN A 129 12.01 12.82 -11.91
CA ASN A 129 12.66 13.78 -11.02
C ASN A 129 14.02 13.27 -10.53
N ILE A 130 14.16 11.97 -10.24
CA ILE A 130 15.47 11.38 -9.90
C ILE A 130 16.41 11.44 -11.11
N ALA A 131 15.93 11.01 -12.28
CA ALA A 131 16.73 11.04 -13.51
C ALA A 131 17.16 12.47 -13.89
N GLU A 132 16.31 13.47 -13.65
CA GLU A 132 16.64 14.88 -13.82
C GLU A 132 17.73 15.32 -12.85
N ALA A 133 17.63 14.94 -11.57
CA ALA A 133 18.68 15.23 -10.58
C ALA A 133 20.03 14.59 -10.97
N ASP A 134 20.02 13.33 -11.41
CA ASP A 134 21.22 12.61 -11.87
C ASP A 134 21.79 13.23 -13.15
N GLY A 135 20.92 13.67 -14.06
CA GLY A 135 21.28 14.42 -15.27
C GLY A 135 21.96 15.75 -14.94
N LEU A 136 21.44 16.50 -13.97
CA LEU A 136 22.04 17.75 -13.49
C LEU A 136 23.40 17.52 -12.84
N LEU A 137 23.56 16.48 -12.00
CA LEU A 137 24.86 16.13 -11.42
C LEU A 137 25.89 15.77 -12.50
N THR A 138 25.47 15.01 -13.52
CA THR A 138 26.31 14.67 -14.67
C THR A 138 26.71 15.92 -15.46
N GLN A 139 25.78 16.86 -15.65
CA GLN A 139 26.06 18.14 -16.31
C GLN A 139 27.03 19.00 -15.50
N TYR A 140 26.90 19.05 -14.18
CA TYR A 140 27.85 19.76 -13.32
C TYR A 140 29.23 19.14 -13.35
N ASN A 141 29.34 17.80 -13.33
CA ASN A 141 30.62 17.10 -13.48
C ASN A 141 31.30 17.47 -14.82
N ARG A 142 30.56 17.42 -15.94
CA ARG A 142 31.08 17.86 -17.24
C ARG A 142 31.51 19.33 -17.25
N THR A 143 30.77 20.18 -16.54
CA THR A 143 31.11 21.60 -16.40
C THR A 143 32.45 21.74 -15.67
N VAL A 144 32.64 21.03 -14.55
CA VAL A 144 33.91 21.02 -13.80
C VAL A 144 35.06 20.49 -14.64
N GLU A 145 34.86 19.40 -15.38
CA GLU A 145 35.87 18.82 -16.28
C GLU A 145 36.26 19.79 -17.42
N SER A 146 35.31 20.57 -17.93
CA SER A 146 35.56 21.56 -18.98
C SER A 146 36.27 22.83 -18.49
N LEU A 147 36.32 23.07 -17.17
CA LEU A 147 36.95 24.26 -16.62
C LEU A 147 38.48 24.16 -16.71
N THR A 148 39.05 24.98 -17.59
CA THR A 148 40.52 25.10 -17.69
C THR A 148 41.09 25.87 -16.50
N ILE A 149 41.55 25.12 -15.49
CA ILE A 149 42.22 25.69 -14.32
C ILE A 149 43.49 26.42 -14.79
N PRO A 150 43.67 27.72 -14.46
CA PRO A 150 44.88 28.44 -14.81
C PRO A 150 46.11 27.76 -14.19
N LEU A 151 47.05 27.32 -15.04
CA LEU A 151 48.29 26.65 -14.63
C LEU A 151 49.04 27.42 -13.55
N ALA A 152 49.48 26.72 -12.51
CA ALA A 152 50.34 27.30 -11.48
C ALA A 152 51.62 27.87 -12.12
N GLY A 153 52.00 29.09 -11.73
CA GLY A 153 53.24 29.74 -12.18
C GLY A 153 53.16 30.56 -13.48
N THR A 154 51.99 30.73 -14.11
CA THR A 154 51.81 31.67 -15.24
C THR A 154 52.20 33.10 -14.87
N MET A 155 51.84 33.57 -13.67
CA MET A 155 52.25 34.87 -13.12
C MET A 155 53.76 34.96 -12.96
N GLY A 156 54.39 33.86 -12.51
CA GLY A 156 55.84 33.75 -12.45
C GLY A 156 56.49 33.87 -13.82
N LYS A 157 55.92 33.24 -14.87
CA LYS A 157 56.38 33.36 -16.26
C LYS A 157 56.21 34.78 -16.81
N LEU A 158 55.07 35.44 -16.54
CA LEU A 158 54.82 36.83 -16.91
C LEU A 158 55.82 37.78 -16.26
N ARG A 159 56.06 37.64 -14.94
CA ARG A 159 57.06 38.41 -14.20
C ARG A 159 58.47 38.16 -14.73
N LYS A 160 58.87 36.90 -14.94
CA LYS A 160 60.20 36.55 -15.49
C LYS A 160 60.41 37.12 -16.89
N SER A 161 59.40 37.07 -17.76
CA SER A 161 59.51 37.62 -19.12
C SER A 161 59.59 39.15 -19.12
N PHE A 162 58.85 39.83 -18.23
CA PHE A 162 58.97 41.27 -18.01
C PHE A 162 60.38 41.66 -17.53
N HIS A 163 60.88 41.03 -16.47
CA HIS A 163 62.23 41.29 -15.95
C HIS A 163 63.32 40.96 -16.97
N ARG A 164 63.16 39.89 -17.76
CA ARG A 164 64.10 39.56 -18.85
C ARG A 164 64.10 40.62 -19.95
N LYS A 165 62.94 41.14 -20.35
CA LYS A 165 62.86 42.24 -21.32
C LYS A 165 63.46 43.53 -20.76
N LEU A 166 63.16 43.85 -19.50
CA LEU A 166 63.68 45.04 -18.84
C LEU A 166 65.21 44.98 -18.71
N THR A 167 65.76 43.86 -18.23
CA THR A 167 67.22 43.66 -18.12
C THR A 167 67.90 43.77 -19.48
N TRP A 168 67.34 43.13 -20.52
CA TRP A 168 67.88 43.24 -21.87
C TRP A 168 67.85 44.68 -22.38
N GLN A 169 66.75 45.42 -22.18
CA GLN A 169 66.65 46.84 -22.54
C GLN A 169 67.66 47.71 -21.78
N THR A 170 67.82 47.50 -20.47
CA THR A 170 68.77 48.27 -19.64
C THR A 170 70.23 48.03 -20.01
N PHE A 171 70.60 46.87 -20.55
CA PHE A 171 71.98 46.60 -20.98
C PHE A 171 72.21 46.95 -22.45
N LEU A 172 71.27 46.62 -23.34
CA LEU A 172 71.48 46.70 -24.78
C LEU A 172 71.40 48.14 -25.31
N ILE A 173 70.48 48.96 -24.79
CA ILE A 173 70.33 50.35 -25.22
C ILE A 173 71.59 51.18 -24.91
N PRO A 174 72.14 51.21 -23.67
CA PRO A 174 73.37 51.94 -23.43
C PRO A 174 74.57 51.36 -24.18
N LEU A 175 74.64 50.04 -24.37
CA LEU A 175 75.69 49.41 -25.18
C LEU A 175 75.65 49.87 -26.64
N ILE A 176 74.46 49.87 -27.27
CA ILE A 176 74.27 50.35 -28.64
C ILE A 176 74.56 51.85 -28.73
N SER A 177 74.06 52.66 -27.79
CA SER A 177 74.36 54.10 -27.75
C SER A 177 75.86 54.37 -27.62
N PHE A 178 76.57 53.57 -26.82
CA PHE A 178 78.02 53.65 -26.68
C PHE A 178 78.76 53.25 -27.96
N LEU A 179 78.32 52.17 -28.63
CA LEU A 179 78.88 51.73 -29.91
C LEU A 179 78.66 52.77 -31.01
N ILE A 180 77.46 53.32 -31.16
CA ILE A 180 77.14 54.39 -32.12
C ILE A 180 78.01 55.62 -31.87
N TYR A 181 78.30 55.94 -30.60
CA TYR A 181 79.19 57.03 -30.26
C TYR A 181 80.67 56.73 -30.56
N LYS A 182 81.15 55.50 -30.33
CA LYS A 182 82.58 55.14 -30.46
C LYS A 182 83.00 54.75 -31.88
N ILE A 183 82.16 54.03 -32.64
CA ILE A 183 82.50 53.51 -33.97
C ILE A 183 83.00 54.60 -34.94
N PRO A 184 82.35 55.78 -35.07
CA PRO A 184 82.81 56.85 -35.96
C PRO A 184 84.16 57.47 -35.55
N ARG A 185 84.62 57.25 -34.31
CA ARG A 185 85.88 57.78 -33.77
C ARG A 185 87.06 56.82 -33.86
N ILE A 186 86.86 55.60 -34.36
CA ILE A 186 87.95 54.65 -34.58
C ILE A 186 88.80 55.17 -35.77
N PRO A 187 90.13 55.27 -35.63
CA PRO A 187 91.02 55.77 -36.68
C PRO A 187 91.18 54.74 -37.82
N ASN A 188 90.11 54.51 -38.57
CA ASN A 188 90.09 53.66 -39.76
C ASN A 188 89.48 54.45 -40.92
N ARG A 189 90.28 54.65 -41.98
CA ARG A 189 89.96 55.51 -43.13
C ARG A 189 88.73 55.05 -43.92
N ASN A 190 88.40 53.76 -43.89
CA ASN A 190 87.19 53.22 -44.54
C ASN A 190 85.92 53.48 -43.72
N VAL A 191 86.01 53.41 -42.40
CA VAL A 191 84.87 53.64 -41.47
C VAL A 191 84.52 55.13 -41.43
N GLN A 192 85.52 56.01 -41.43
CA GLN A 192 85.31 57.46 -41.46
C GLN A 192 84.67 57.97 -42.75
N ARG A 193 84.92 57.32 -43.91
CA ARG A 193 84.20 57.65 -45.15
C ARG A 193 82.73 57.27 -45.11
N PHE A 194 82.39 56.14 -44.47
CA PHE A 194 81.00 55.67 -44.37
C PHE A 194 80.17 56.48 -43.38
N PHE A 195 80.75 56.84 -42.22
CA PHE A 195 80.06 57.60 -41.17
C PHE A 195 80.34 59.12 -41.18
N GLY A 196 81.14 59.62 -42.14
CA GLY A 196 81.64 61.00 -42.17
C GLY A 196 80.55 62.09 -42.24
N ASN A 197 79.39 61.76 -42.80
CA ASN A 197 78.27 62.71 -42.93
C ASN A 197 77.31 62.71 -41.72
N VAL A 198 77.47 61.79 -40.76
CA VAL A 198 76.54 61.63 -39.63
C VAL A 198 77.34 61.47 -38.34
N GLN A 199 77.87 62.59 -37.83
CA GLN A 199 78.44 62.66 -36.47
C GLN A 199 77.43 63.31 -35.51
N PRO A 200 76.50 62.53 -34.92
CA PRO A 200 75.53 63.08 -33.98
C PRO A 200 76.23 63.56 -32.70
N SER A 201 75.76 64.69 -32.15
CA SER A 201 76.24 65.18 -30.86
C SER A 201 75.80 64.24 -29.72
N MET A 202 76.58 64.18 -28.63
CA MET A 202 76.25 63.31 -27.47
C MET A 202 74.85 63.55 -26.92
N LYS A 203 74.40 64.80 -26.91
CA LYS A 203 73.08 65.19 -26.41
C LYS A 203 71.97 64.55 -27.24
N VAL A 204 72.13 64.51 -28.56
CA VAL A 204 71.14 63.92 -29.48
C VAL A 204 71.05 62.41 -29.28
N ILE A 205 72.20 61.71 -29.18
CA ILE A 205 72.22 60.26 -28.92
C ILE A 205 71.54 59.93 -27.59
N LEU A 206 71.81 60.71 -26.54
CA LEU A 206 71.25 60.51 -25.21
C LEU A 206 69.74 60.73 -25.18
N ILE A 207 69.24 61.79 -25.83
CA ILE A 207 67.79 62.06 -25.96
C ILE A 207 67.10 60.89 -26.67
N TYR A 208 67.62 60.44 -27.82
CA TYR A 208 67.05 59.29 -28.53
C TYR A 208 67.11 58.00 -27.70
N ALA A 209 68.20 57.76 -26.97
CA ALA A 209 68.31 56.60 -26.08
C ALA A 209 67.26 56.61 -24.96
N ILE A 210 67.03 57.77 -24.33
CA ILE A 210 65.99 57.94 -23.30
C ILE A 210 64.60 57.72 -23.90
N VAL A 211 64.30 58.32 -25.07
CA VAL A 211 63.00 58.18 -25.73
C VAL A 211 62.75 56.74 -26.15
N ILE A 212 63.73 56.05 -26.72
CA ILE A 212 63.61 54.64 -27.09
C ILE A 212 63.42 53.77 -25.84
N TYR A 213 64.20 54.01 -24.78
CA TYR A 213 64.05 53.28 -23.52
C TYR A 213 62.67 53.48 -22.91
N SER A 214 62.15 54.70 -22.86
CA SER A 214 60.83 54.99 -22.29
C SER A 214 59.71 54.34 -23.08
N VAL A 215 59.74 54.39 -24.42
CA VAL A 215 58.77 53.72 -25.29
C VAL A 215 58.79 52.20 -25.08
N LEU A 216 59.97 51.61 -25.02
CA LEU A 216 60.13 50.17 -24.80
C LEU A 216 59.72 49.72 -23.39
N LEU A 217 59.98 50.55 -22.39
CA LEU A 217 59.56 50.31 -21.01
C LEU A 217 58.04 50.38 -20.88
N VAL A 218 57.41 51.42 -21.45
CA VAL A 218 55.95 51.55 -21.48
C VAL A 218 55.32 50.38 -22.24
N GLY A 219 55.89 49.99 -23.39
CA GLY A 219 55.43 48.82 -24.14
C GLY A 219 55.53 47.51 -23.34
N ALA A 220 56.62 47.30 -22.60
CA ALA A 220 56.78 46.14 -21.71
C ALA A 220 55.78 46.17 -20.54
N LEU A 221 55.51 47.34 -19.99
CA LEU A 221 54.57 47.56 -18.89
C LEU A 221 53.13 47.28 -19.36
N ILE A 222 52.73 47.80 -20.52
CA ILE A 222 51.43 47.52 -21.14
C ILE A 222 51.27 46.01 -21.40
N ALA A 223 52.29 45.34 -21.94
CA ALA A 223 52.24 43.90 -22.18
C ALA A 223 52.08 43.10 -20.88
N TYR A 224 52.78 43.49 -19.81
CA TYR A 224 52.67 42.86 -18.50
C TYR A 224 51.28 43.06 -17.90
N TYR A 225 50.77 44.30 -17.83
CA TYR A 225 49.47 44.60 -17.24
C TYR A 225 48.31 44.02 -18.05
N ARG A 226 48.43 43.94 -19.38
CA ARG A 226 47.46 43.21 -20.23
C ARG A 226 47.44 41.73 -19.88
N GLY A 227 48.61 41.08 -19.77
CA GLY A 227 48.72 39.67 -19.38
C GLY A 227 48.24 39.38 -17.95
N TRP A 228 48.52 40.30 -17.02
CA TRP A 228 48.01 40.25 -15.66
C TRP A 228 46.47 40.34 -15.62
N SER A 229 45.91 41.32 -16.32
CA SER A 229 44.46 41.55 -16.35
C SER A 229 43.70 40.37 -16.96
N THR A 230 44.19 39.79 -18.05
CA THR A 230 43.57 38.60 -18.65
C THR A 230 43.65 37.39 -17.72
N TYR A 231 44.78 37.18 -17.04
CA TYR A 231 44.92 36.13 -16.04
C TYR A 231 43.98 36.34 -14.85
N GLN A 232 43.95 37.54 -14.28
CA GLN A 232 43.09 37.87 -13.13
C GLN A 232 41.62 37.68 -13.47
N ARG A 233 41.17 38.13 -14.65
CA ARG A 233 39.80 37.89 -15.13
C ARG A 233 39.51 36.40 -15.22
N LYS A 234 40.41 35.61 -15.80
CA LYS A 234 40.25 34.15 -15.91
C LYS A 234 40.15 33.48 -14.54
N VAL A 235 40.96 33.90 -13.56
CA VAL A 235 40.87 33.39 -12.18
C VAL A 235 39.54 33.74 -11.53
N ILE A 236 39.10 35.00 -11.63
CA ILE A 236 37.83 35.43 -11.03
C ILE A 236 36.64 34.70 -11.66
N THR A 237 36.61 34.57 -12.98
CA THR A 237 35.51 33.88 -13.67
C THR A 237 35.48 32.38 -13.34
N THR A 238 36.65 31.72 -13.30
CA THR A 238 36.72 30.30 -12.94
C THR A 238 36.36 30.05 -11.49
N LEU A 239 36.79 30.92 -10.56
CA LEU A 239 36.41 30.83 -9.16
C LEU A 239 34.91 31.03 -8.97
N TRP A 240 34.31 32.02 -9.63
CA TRP A 240 32.88 32.25 -9.58
C TRP A 240 32.09 31.05 -10.15
N GLN A 241 32.51 30.51 -11.30
CA GLN A 241 31.91 29.31 -11.88
C GLN A 241 32.00 28.11 -10.93
N LEU A 242 33.15 27.87 -10.29
CA LEU A 242 33.31 26.79 -9.33
C LEU A 242 32.43 26.97 -8.08
N GLN A 243 32.30 28.19 -7.56
CA GLN A 243 31.43 28.47 -6.42
C GLN A 243 29.95 28.21 -6.75
N VAL A 244 29.51 28.66 -7.93
CA VAL A 244 28.12 28.42 -8.39
C VAL A 244 27.88 26.92 -8.57
N VAL A 245 28.78 26.21 -9.24
CA VAL A 245 28.66 24.76 -9.44
C VAL A 245 28.66 24.02 -8.10
N SER A 246 29.56 24.37 -7.16
CA SER A 246 29.61 23.74 -5.83
C SER A 246 28.30 23.88 -5.07
N ARG A 247 27.72 25.10 -5.01
CA ARG A 247 26.45 25.34 -4.33
C ARG A 247 25.30 24.57 -4.97
N ASN A 248 25.26 24.56 -6.31
CA ASN A 248 24.20 23.86 -7.02
C ASN A 248 24.31 22.34 -6.87
N VAL A 249 25.53 21.79 -6.87
CA VAL A 249 25.77 20.36 -6.63
C VAL A 249 25.34 19.97 -5.22
N GLU A 250 25.64 20.79 -4.22
CA GLU A 250 25.20 20.55 -2.84
C GLU A 250 23.67 20.53 -2.74
N GLN A 251 23.00 21.51 -3.35
CA GLN A 251 21.53 21.56 -3.39
C GLN A 251 20.92 20.37 -4.14
N VAL A 252 21.46 20.00 -5.30
CA VAL A 252 20.94 18.85 -6.06
C VAL A 252 21.19 17.55 -5.31
N ARG A 253 22.34 17.37 -4.64
CA ARG A 253 22.59 16.18 -3.81
C ARG A 253 21.67 16.10 -2.61
N SER A 254 21.40 17.23 -1.92
CA SER A 254 20.46 17.24 -0.81
C SER A 254 19.03 16.92 -1.27
N GLU A 255 18.61 17.47 -2.40
CA GLU A 255 17.29 17.16 -2.98
C GLU A 255 17.22 15.70 -3.44
N GLN A 256 18.25 15.19 -4.14
CA GLN A 256 18.31 13.80 -4.55
C GLN A 256 18.22 12.85 -3.35
N SER A 257 18.95 13.14 -2.26
CA SER A 257 18.87 12.37 -1.02
C SER A 257 17.47 12.43 -0.40
N ARG A 258 16.87 13.63 -0.34
CA ARG A 258 15.48 13.81 0.13
C ARG A 258 14.50 13.01 -0.72
N LEU A 259 14.59 13.07 -2.05
CA LEU A 259 13.72 12.32 -2.97
C LEU A 259 13.91 10.81 -2.81
N LYS A 260 15.15 10.33 -2.75
CA LYS A 260 15.47 8.92 -2.51
C LYS A 260 14.95 8.41 -1.17
N SER A 261 14.85 9.27 -0.15
CA SER A 261 14.24 8.93 1.14
C SER A 261 12.70 8.99 1.12
N LEU A 262 12.11 9.88 0.32
CA LEU A 262 10.66 10.13 0.33
C LEU A 262 9.91 9.18 -0.60
N TYR A 263 10.46 8.84 -1.76
CA TYR A 263 9.76 8.02 -2.75
C TYR A 263 9.45 6.60 -2.31
N PRO A 264 10.33 5.88 -1.58
CA PRO A 264 9.97 4.60 -1.00
C PRO A 264 8.78 4.71 -0.05
N GLN A 265 8.70 5.79 0.74
CA GLN A 265 7.59 6.02 1.68
C GLN A 265 6.27 6.26 0.96
N VAL A 266 6.30 7.03 -0.14
CA VAL A 266 5.10 7.23 -0.95
C VAL A 266 4.68 5.93 -1.61
N ASN A 267 5.62 5.12 -2.10
CA ASN A 267 5.29 3.81 -2.67
C ASN A 267 4.61 2.90 -1.64
N GLU A 268 5.14 2.80 -0.42
CA GLU A 268 4.51 2.06 0.68
C GLU A 268 3.08 2.53 0.95
N TRP A 269 2.86 3.85 1.02
CA TRP A 269 1.53 4.42 1.21
C TRP A 269 0.58 4.08 0.06
N LEU A 270 1.06 4.17 -1.18
CA LEU A 270 0.28 3.84 -2.36
C LEU A 270 -0.12 2.36 -2.38
N VAL A 271 0.77 1.46 -1.94
CA VAL A 271 0.47 0.03 -1.78
C VAL A 271 -0.59 -0.19 -0.70
N ILE A 272 -0.38 0.36 0.50
CA ILE A 272 -1.33 0.24 1.63
C ILE A 272 -2.72 0.77 1.24
N LEU A 273 -2.78 1.96 0.63
CA LEU A 273 -4.03 2.56 0.15
C LEU A 273 -4.62 1.75 -1.00
N GLY A 274 -3.80 1.19 -1.89
CA GLY A 274 -4.23 0.33 -2.97
C GLY A 274 -5.00 -0.90 -2.45
N HIS A 275 -4.42 -1.62 -1.49
CA HIS A 275 -5.08 -2.78 -0.85
C HIS A 275 -6.35 -2.36 -0.10
N SER A 276 -6.27 -1.27 0.67
CA SER A 276 -7.42 -0.75 1.42
C SER A 276 -8.59 -0.37 0.51
N LEU A 277 -8.33 0.17 -0.68
CA LEU A 277 -9.38 0.61 -1.61
C LEU A 277 -9.97 -0.51 -2.46
N THR A 278 -9.15 -1.47 -2.87
CA THR A 278 -9.55 -2.55 -3.78
C THR A 278 -10.19 -3.73 -3.06
N ASN A 279 -9.58 -4.17 -1.95
CA ASN A 279 -10.02 -5.31 -1.17
C ASN A 279 -10.08 -4.95 0.33
N PRO A 280 -11.04 -4.09 0.73
CA PRO A 280 -11.08 -3.56 2.10
C PRO A 280 -11.39 -4.61 3.16
N TRP A 281 -12.13 -5.65 2.82
CA TRP A 281 -12.42 -6.79 3.69
C TRP A 281 -12.86 -7.98 2.83
N ARG A 282 -12.96 -9.13 3.48
CA ARG A 282 -13.47 -10.36 2.88
C ARG A 282 -14.65 -10.88 3.70
N ILE A 283 -15.60 -11.51 3.03
CA ILE A 283 -16.74 -12.16 3.68
C ILE A 283 -16.48 -13.66 3.63
N ARG A 284 -16.76 -14.34 4.74
CA ARG A 284 -16.67 -15.80 4.82
C ARG A 284 -17.71 -16.43 3.91
N LYS A 285 -17.32 -17.45 3.15
CA LYS A 285 -18.25 -18.17 2.26
C LYS A 285 -19.34 -18.86 3.07
N GLU A 286 -18.98 -19.37 4.25
CA GLU A 286 -19.93 -19.97 5.21
C GLU A 286 -21.05 -19.02 5.66
N TRP A 287 -20.93 -17.70 5.45
CA TRP A 287 -22.02 -16.76 5.79
C TRP A 287 -23.11 -16.70 4.71
N PHE A 288 -22.78 -17.10 3.48
CA PHE A 288 -23.72 -17.17 2.35
C PHE A 288 -24.29 -18.57 2.17
N GLU A 289 -23.55 -19.59 2.61
CA GLU A 289 -24.07 -20.94 2.75
C GLU A 289 -25.08 -20.92 3.89
N SER A 290 -26.34 -20.66 3.56
CA SER A 290 -27.42 -20.65 4.54
C SER A 290 -27.42 -22.00 5.24
N SER A 291 -27.05 -22.02 6.52
CA SER A 291 -27.17 -23.20 7.39
C SER A 291 -28.62 -23.66 7.60
N ILE A 292 -29.56 -23.08 6.84
CA ILE A 292 -30.97 -23.42 6.76
C ILE A 292 -31.20 -24.50 5.69
N GLY A 293 -30.33 -24.63 4.67
CA GLY A 293 -30.39 -25.75 3.72
C GLY A 293 -30.17 -27.12 4.39
N ASP A 294 -29.54 -27.15 5.56
CA ASP A 294 -29.33 -28.34 6.39
C ASP A 294 -30.45 -28.57 7.43
N LEU A 295 -31.49 -27.72 7.48
CA LEU A 295 -32.68 -28.05 8.28
C LEU A 295 -33.36 -29.26 7.65
N ASN A 296 -33.17 -30.43 8.27
CA ASN A 296 -33.83 -31.66 7.84
C ASN A 296 -35.35 -31.44 7.86
N GLU A 297 -35.94 -31.27 6.68
CA GLU A 297 -37.37 -31.01 6.46
C GLU A 297 -38.24 -32.02 7.22
N ALA A 298 -37.78 -33.27 7.34
CA ALA A 298 -38.48 -34.34 8.03
C ALA A 298 -38.62 -34.10 9.55
N SER A 299 -37.72 -33.31 10.14
CA SER A 299 -37.70 -33.01 11.58
C SER A 299 -38.65 -31.87 11.99
N LEU A 300 -39.17 -31.10 11.03
CA LEU A 300 -40.06 -29.99 11.32
C LEU A 300 -41.47 -30.49 11.68
N PRO A 301 -42.06 -30.05 12.81
CA PRO A 301 -43.46 -30.32 13.13
C PRO A 301 -44.38 -29.75 12.05
N ASN A 302 -45.47 -30.44 11.74
CA ASN A 302 -46.46 -29.96 10.75
C ASN A 302 -47.14 -28.63 11.14
N SER A 303 -47.00 -28.21 12.41
CA SER A 303 -47.48 -26.92 12.92
C SER A 303 -46.52 -25.75 12.68
N LEU A 304 -45.29 -26.02 12.22
CA LEU A 304 -44.26 -25.01 11.98
C LEU A 304 -44.00 -24.89 10.47
N ARG A 305 -44.11 -23.66 9.96
CA ARG A 305 -43.73 -23.31 8.57
C ARG A 305 -42.61 -22.30 8.65
N ILE A 306 -41.53 -22.54 7.91
CA ILE A 306 -40.37 -21.65 7.85
C ILE A 306 -40.18 -21.28 6.38
N SER A 307 -39.90 -20.00 6.13
CA SER A 307 -39.58 -19.50 4.80
C SER A 307 -38.35 -18.60 4.85
N GLN A 308 -37.64 -18.54 3.72
CA GLN A 308 -36.49 -17.66 3.53
C GLN A 308 -36.85 -16.60 2.50
N ALA A 309 -36.34 -15.38 2.69
CA ALA A 309 -36.40 -14.34 1.66
C ALA A 309 -35.75 -14.86 0.37
N HIS A 310 -36.45 -14.73 -0.76
CA HIS A 310 -35.87 -15.05 -2.05
C HIS A 310 -34.76 -14.05 -2.39
N GLU A 311 -33.55 -14.55 -2.64
CA GLU A 311 -32.35 -13.73 -2.87
C GLU A 311 -32.14 -13.32 -4.34
N GLY A 312 -33.13 -13.50 -5.22
CA GLY A 312 -33.07 -13.13 -6.63
C GLY A 312 -33.20 -11.63 -6.92
N ASP A 313 -33.07 -11.28 -8.20
CA ASP A 313 -33.10 -9.90 -8.74
C ASP A 313 -34.51 -9.26 -8.77
N GLY A 314 -35.31 -9.49 -7.73
CA GLY A 314 -36.64 -8.90 -7.59
C GLY A 314 -36.58 -7.40 -7.21
N PRO A 315 -37.61 -6.59 -7.55
CA PRO A 315 -37.66 -5.16 -7.19
C PRO A 315 -37.51 -4.90 -5.69
N ALA A 316 -38.07 -5.78 -4.84
CA ALA A 316 -37.95 -5.70 -3.39
C ALA A 316 -36.51 -5.92 -2.89
N MET A 317 -35.80 -6.90 -3.47
CA MET A 317 -34.40 -7.16 -3.15
C MET A 317 -33.49 -6.03 -3.65
N ILE A 318 -33.74 -5.50 -4.84
CA ILE A 318 -33.03 -4.32 -5.36
C ILE A 318 -33.25 -3.11 -4.44
N GLY A 319 -34.47 -2.90 -3.95
CA GLY A 319 -34.77 -1.85 -2.98
C GLY A 319 -33.99 -2.01 -1.67
N MET A 320 -33.89 -3.23 -1.15
CA MET A 320 -33.11 -3.55 0.04
C MET A 320 -31.60 -3.37 -0.18
N GLN A 321 -31.08 -3.80 -1.33
CA GLN A 321 -29.68 -3.61 -1.72
C GLN A 321 -29.35 -2.11 -1.85
N ARG A 322 -30.23 -1.33 -2.47
CA ARG A 322 -30.08 0.12 -2.59
C ARG A 322 -30.06 0.78 -1.21
N TYR A 323 -30.97 0.40 -0.33
CA TYR A 323 -31.00 0.92 1.04
C TYR A 323 -29.71 0.58 1.81
N ALA A 324 -29.24 -0.67 1.72
CA ALA A 324 -27.98 -1.10 2.32
C ALA A 324 -26.78 -0.32 1.75
N ALA A 325 -26.76 -0.10 0.43
CA ALA A 325 -25.73 0.68 -0.24
C ALA A 325 -25.73 2.16 0.18
N GLU A 326 -26.90 2.81 0.25
CA GLU A 326 -27.03 4.20 0.71
C GLU A 326 -26.56 4.36 2.15
N ARG A 327 -26.85 3.37 3.01
CA ARG A 327 -26.41 3.40 4.41
C ARG A 327 -24.91 3.17 4.56
N PHE A 328 -24.36 2.28 3.76
CA PHE A 328 -22.93 1.97 3.76
C PHE A 328 -22.09 3.10 3.17
N MET A 329 -22.49 3.64 2.01
CA MET A 329 -21.77 4.66 1.23
C MET A 329 -21.94 6.08 1.78
N SER A 330 -21.83 6.24 3.10
CA SER A 330 -21.81 7.54 3.76
C SER A 330 -20.51 8.32 3.48
N ARG A 331 -20.55 9.65 3.55
CA ARG A 331 -19.34 10.47 3.36
C ARG A 331 -18.29 10.10 4.42
N GLY A 332 -17.07 9.81 3.96
CA GLY A 332 -15.96 9.40 4.83
C GLY A 332 -15.88 7.90 5.13
N TRP A 333 -16.73 7.06 4.53
CA TRP A 333 -16.73 5.61 4.77
C TRP A 333 -15.35 4.97 4.54
N ARG A 334 -14.62 5.39 3.49
CA ARG A 334 -13.28 4.85 3.17
C ARG A 334 -12.26 5.13 4.27
N ALA A 335 -12.23 6.36 4.78
CA ALA A 335 -11.31 6.73 5.86
C ALA A 335 -11.65 5.98 7.15
N LYS A 336 -12.94 5.81 7.44
CA LYS A 336 -13.40 5.00 8.57
C LYS A 336 -12.98 3.54 8.42
N VAL A 337 -13.21 2.94 7.26
CA VAL A 337 -12.81 1.56 6.96
C VAL A 337 -11.31 1.40 7.12
N PHE A 338 -10.50 2.32 6.57
CA PHE A 338 -9.06 2.27 6.74
C PHE A 338 -8.64 2.35 8.21
N ALA A 339 -9.22 3.26 8.99
CA ALA A 339 -8.96 3.31 10.43
C ALA A 339 -9.36 2.02 11.15
N ASP A 340 -10.51 1.43 10.79
CA ASP A 340 -10.97 0.15 11.33
C ASP A 340 -10.02 -0.99 10.92
N GLN A 341 -9.44 -0.98 9.71
CA GLN A 341 -8.40 -1.94 9.30
C GLN A 341 -7.16 -1.83 10.17
N VAL A 342 -6.66 -0.61 10.39
CA VAL A 342 -5.52 -0.36 11.29
C VAL A 342 -5.82 -0.89 12.70
N ASP A 343 -7.02 -0.64 13.21
CA ASP A 343 -7.42 -1.10 14.54
C ASP A 343 -7.55 -2.62 14.65
N VAL A 344 -8.07 -3.29 13.62
CA VAL A 344 -8.17 -4.76 13.59
C VAL A 344 -6.78 -5.39 13.50
N ILE A 345 -5.90 -4.87 12.64
CA ILE A 345 -4.50 -5.33 12.53
C ILE A 345 -3.77 -5.11 13.86
N ARG A 346 -3.99 -3.97 14.51
CA ARG A 346 -3.44 -3.69 15.84
C ARG A 346 -3.89 -4.74 16.86
N GLU A 347 -5.17 -5.07 16.87
CA GLU A 347 -5.76 -6.03 17.80
C GLU A 347 -5.29 -7.46 17.53
N SER A 348 -5.15 -7.86 16.27
CA SER A 348 -4.63 -9.19 15.91
C SER A 348 -3.16 -9.35 16.32
N LEU A 349 -2.37 -8.29 16.23
CA LEU A 349 -0.97 -8.27 16.67
C LEU A 349 -0.80 -8.03 18.18
N GLY A 350 -1.89 -7.79 18.92
CA GLY A 350 -1.86 -7.58 20.37
C GLY A 350 -1.21 -6.26 20.80
N PHE A 351 -1.17 -5.24 19.93
CA PHE A 351 -0.52 -3.97 20.23
C PHE A 351 -1.44 -2.95 20.93
N PRO A 352 -0.90 -2.09 21.81
CA PRO A 352 -1.66 -0.98 22.39
C PRO A 352 -1.94 0.10 21.33
N LYS A 353 -3.00 0.90 21.55
CA LYS A 353 -3.45 1.97 20.63
C LYS A 353 -2.39 3.03 20.34
N ASP A 354 -1.47 3.24 21.27
CA ASP A 354 -0.40 4.24 21.13
C ASP A 354 0.71 3.78 20.17
N ARG A 355 0.83 2.46 19.93
CA ARG A 355 1.89 1.89 19.07
C ARG A 355 1.49 1.82 17.60
N LEU A 356 0.22 1.52 17.32
CA LEU A 356 -0.28 1.35 15.95
C LEU A 356 -1.63 2.04 15.77
N ASN A 357 -1.60 3.24 15.22
CA ASN A 357 -2.75 4.02 14.82
C ASN A 357 -2.45 4.81 13.54
N VAL A 358 -3.46 5.42 12.94
CA VAL A 358 -3.31 6.17 11.68
C VAL A 358 -2.27 7.29 11.78
N GLU A 359 -2.18 7.97 12.93
CA GLU A 359 -1.21 9.06 13.14
C GLU A 359 0.24 8.55 13.27
N THR A 360 0.44 7.39 13.89
CA THR A 360 1.74 6.75 14.01
C THR A 360 2.22 6.20 12.67
N LEU A 361 1.31 5.79 11.77
CA LEU A 361 1.66 5.43 10.40
C LEU A 361 2.25 6.62 9.62
N ASP A 362 1.66 7.80 9.81
CA ASP A 362 2.12 9.04 9.15
C ASP A 362 3.49 9.50 9.68
N LYS A 363 3.75 9.30 10.97
CA LYS A 363 5.02 9.65 11.63
C LYS A 363 6.11 8.59 11.52
N ASP A 364 5.84 7.46 10.88
CA ASP A 364 6.79 6.34 10.82
C ASP A 364 8.02 6.70 9.97
N ILE A 365 9.18 6.15 10.33
CA ILE A 365 10.46 6.40 9.68
C ILE A 365 10.82 5.27 8.73
N LEU A 366 11.45 5.60 7.58
CA LEU A 366 11.71 4.67 6.49
C LEU A 366 12.50 3.40 6.88
N TYR A 367 13.44 3.51 7.82
CA TYR A 367 14.38 2.43 8.15
C TYR A 367 13.97 1.61 9.37
N SER A 368 12.72 1.70 9.82
CA SER A 368 12.23 0.85 10.91
C SER A 368 11.76 -0.49 10.36
N PRO A 369 12.54 -1.60 10.48
CA PRO A 369 12.14 -2.90 9.96
C PRO A 369 10.85 -3.44 10.59
N ASN A 370 10.48 -2.92 11.77
CA ASN A 370 9.24 -3.21 12.49
C ASN A 370 8.37 -1.94 12.67
N GLY A 371 8.46 -1.00 11.72
CA GLY A 371 7.68 0.23 11.73
C GLY A 371 6.18 -0.02 11.54
N PRO A 372 5.31 0.86 12.06
CA PRO A 372 3.87 0.84 11.79
C PRO A 372 3.50 0.55 10.33
N ARG A 373 4.15 1.19 9.35
CA ARG A 373 3.82 1.00 7.92
C ARG A 373 4.21 -0.39 7.42
N ALA A 374 5.38 -0.89 7.80
CA ALA A 374 5.81 -2.23 7.46
C ALA A 374 4.86 -3.30 8.04
N LEU A 375 4.45 -3.13 9.31
CA LEU A 375 3.50 -4.02 9.97
C LEU A 375 2.15 -4.07 9.27
N ILE A 376 1.60 -2.91 8.88
CA ILE A 376 0.34 -2.89 8.13
C ILE A 376 0.51 -3.55 6.77
N ARG A 377 1.58 -3.23 6.04
CA ARG A 377 1.82 -3.79 4.70
C ARG A 377 1.85 -5.31 4.70
N THR A 378 2.49 -5.94 5.69
CA THR A 378 2.57 -7.41 5.78
C THR A 378 1.25 -8.07 6.15
N ASN A 379 0.38 -7.39 6.90
CA ASN A 379 -0.83 -7.98 7.48
C ASN A 379 -2.13 -7.55 6.77
N ILE A 380 -2.10 -6.52 5.90
CA ILE A 380 -3.30 -5.99 5.24
C ILE A 380 -3.95 -6.99 4.27
N GLU A 381 -3.20 -7.97 3.78
CA GLU A 381 -3.69 -9.02 2.88
C GLU A 381 -4.10 -10.30 3.63
N GLU A 382 -3.86 -10.39 4.94
CA GLU A 382 -4.12 -11.62 5.67
C GLU A 382 -5.63 -11.92 5.71
N GLN A 383 -6.01 -13.13 5.28
CA GLN A 383 -7.42 -13.50 5.15
C GLN A 383 -8.17 -13.43 6.49
N SER A 384 -7.54 -13.84 7.59
CA SER A 384 -8.14 -13.82 8.93
C SER A 384 -8.50 -12.39 9.36
N ILE A 385 -7.61 -11.45 9.06
CA ILE A 385 -7.75 -10.02 9.34
C ILE A 385 -8.85 -9.44 8.46
N LEU A 386 -8.82 -9.68 7.15
CA LEU A 386 -9.85 -9.23 6.21
C LEU A 386 -11.26 -9.70 6.59
N GLU A 387 -11.41 -10.93 7.07
CA GLU A 387 -12.68 -11.46 7.56
C GLU A 387 -13.16 -10.78 8.85
N SER A 388 -12.24 -10.50 9.77
CA SER A 388 -12.58 -9.81 11.02
C SER A 388 -12.95 -8.33 10.79
N ILE A 389 -12.33 -7.66 9.82
CA ILE A 389 -12.76 -6.33 9.33
C ILE A 389 -14.16 -6.43 8.74
N GLY A 390 -14.40 -7.43 7.88
CA GLY A 390 -15.71 -7.67 7.28
C GLY A 390 -16.79 -7.84 8.34
N ARG A 391 -16.51 -8.60 9.40
CA ARG A 391 -17.41 -8.74 10.55
C ARG A 391 -17.68 -7.43 11.28
N ARG A 392 -16.65 -6.62 11.50
CA ARG A 392 -16.79 -5.32 12.17
C ARG A 392 -17.67 -4.36 11.37
N GLN A 393 -17.57 -4.37 10.04
CA GLN A 393 -18.38 -3.50 9.17
C GLN A 393 -19.79 -4.02 8.92
N LEU A 394 -19.95 -5.32 8.67
CA LEU A 394 -21.21 -5.90 8.24
C LEU A 394 -22.18 -6.11 9.39
N LEU A 395 -21.73 -6.47 10.60
CA LEU A 395 -22.67 -6.74 11.71
C LEU A 395 -23.56 -5.53 12.08
N PRO A 396 -23.03 -4.30 12.20
CA PRO A 396 -23.87 -3.13 12.40
C PRO A 396 -24.81 -2.88 11.22
N LEU A 397 -24.30 -3.02 9.99
CA LEU A 397 -25.08 -2.79 8.77
C LEU A 397 -26.23 -3.78 8.65
N ILE A 398 -25.99 -5.08 8.87
CA ILE A 398 -27.01 -6.13 8.86
C ILE A 398 -28.11 -5.82 9.86
N LYS A 399 -27.76 -5.42 11.09
CA LYS A 399 -28.76 -5.05 12.11
C LYS A 399 -29.61 -3.86 11.70
N GLU A 400 -29.01 -2.85 11.07
CA GLU A 400 -29.74 -1.66 10.60
C GLU A 400 -30.62 -1.97 9.38
N VAL A 401 -30.11 -2.74 8.42
CA VAL A 401 -30.85 -3.17 7.22
C VAL A 401 -32.01 -4.10 7.61
N GLN A 402 -31.79 -5.06 8.50
CA GLN A 402 -32.86 -5.93 9.01
C GLN A 402 -33.97 -5.13 9.72
N ARG A 403 -33.60 -4.07 10.45
CA ARG A 403 -34.56 -3.21 11.15
C ARG A 403 -35.45 -2.39 10.21
N GLU A 404 -34.88 -1.82 9.15
CA GLU A 404 -35.57 -0.79 8.36
C GLU A 404 -35.88 -1.19 6.92
N ALA A 405 -35.08 -2.07 6.32
CA ALA A 405 -35.27 -2.46 4.92
C ALA A 405 -36.27 -3.61 4.81
N ILE A 406 -36.16 -4.66 5.63
CA ILE A 406 -37.07 -5.82 5.60
C ILE A 406 -38.53 -5.37 5.80
N THR A 407 -38.76 -4.44 6.73
CA THR A 407 -40.10 -3.91 7.01
C THR A 407 -40.70 -3.13 5.85
N LYS A 408 -39.87 -2.48 5.02
CA LYS A 408 -40.28 -1.65 3.88
C LYS A 408 -40.33 -2.40 2.55
N SER A 409 -39.35 -3.26 2.26
CA SER A 409 -39.20 -3.90 0.95
C SER A 409 -39.91 -5.23 0.84
N ARG A 410 -40.00 -6.01 1.93
CA ARG A 410 -40.74 -7.29 2.04
C ARG A 410 -40.58 -8.18 0.81
N PRO A 411 -39.38 -8.73 0.57
CA PRO A 411 -39.14 -9.60 -0.59
C PRO A 411 -40.07 -10.81 -0.58
N PRO A 412 -40.37 -11.42 -1.74
CA PRO A 412 -41.09 -12.69 -1.76
C PRO A 412 -40.30 -13.76 -1.00
N VAL A 413 -41.01 -14.75 -0.46
CA VAL A 413 -40.42 -15.82 0.36
C VAL A 413 -40.61 -17.18 -0.29
N ASN A 414 -39.55 -17.98 -0.18
CA ASN A 414 -39.55 -19.38 -0.55
C ASN A 414 -39.79 -20.21 0.71
N GLU A 415 -40.88 -20.97 0.73
CA GLU A 415 -41.18 -21.87 1.82
C GLU A 415 -40.31 -23.12 1.78
N ILE A 416 -39.79 -23.51 2.93
CA ILE A 416 -39.07 -24.78 3.10
C ILE A 416 -40.12 -25.87 3.34
N ARG A 417 -40.64 -26.46 2.26
CA ARG A 417 -41.63 -27.56 2.33
C ARG A 417 -40.93 -28.91 2.44
N LYS A 418 -41.54 -29.84 3.19
CA LYS A 418 -41.26 -31.28 3.02
C LYS A 418 -41.57 -31.62 1.58
N LYS A 419 -40.64 -32.22 0.83
CA LYS A 419 -40.99 -32.88 -0.45
C LYS A 419 -42.16 -33.84 -0.20
N GLU A 420 -43.36 -33.44 -0.60
CA GLU A 420 -44.51 -34.33 -0.58
C GLU A 420 -44.19 -35.53 -1.47
N ILE A 421 -44.61 -36.72 -1.04
CA ILE A 421 -44.56 -37.91 -1.86
C ILE A 421 -45.34 -37.57 -3.13
N LEU A 422 -44.62 -37.41 -4.24
CA LEU A 422 -45.17 -37.20 -5.57
C LEU A 422 -46.21 -38.31 -5.82
N THR A 423 -47.48 -37.99 -5.65
CA THR A 423 -48.52 -38.73 -6.35
C THR A 423 -48.35 -38.39 -7.81
N ASP A 424 -47.84 -39.36 -8.59
CA ASP A 424 -47.67 -39.30 -10.04
C ASP A 424 -48.92 -38.71 -10.71
N ARG A 425 -48.89 -37.41 -10.96
CA ARG A 425 -49.79 -36.73 -11.88
C ARG A 425 -48.89 -36.11 -12.94
N PRO A 426 -48.98 -36.54 -14.21
CA PRO A 426 -48.14 -36.00 -15.26
C PRO A 426 -48.73 -34.65 -15.65
N GLU A 427 -48.26 -33.58 -15.03
CA GLU A 427 -48.49 -32.23 -15.52
C GLU A 427 -47.26 -31.77 -16.32
N ALA A 428 -47.60 -31.16 -17.45
CA ALA A 428 -46.70 -30.71 -18.47
C ALA A 428 -45.94 -29.45 -18.04
N GLY A 429 -44.70 -29.34 -18.48
CA GLY A 429 -43.91 -28.12 -18.43
C GLY A 429 -43.07 -28.01 -17.17
N ASP A 430 -41.78 -28.27 -17.31
CA ASP A 430 -40.73 -27.74 -16.42
C ASP A 430 -40.71 -26.22 -16.55
N ASP A 431 -41.70 -25.53 -16.00
CA ASP A 431 -41.50 -24.16 -15.55
C ASP A 431 -40.97 -24.28 -14.12
N GLU A 432 -39.72 -23.89 -13.95
CA GLU A 432 -39.03 -23.70 -12.68
C GLU A 432 -39.64 -22.50 -11.92
N ASP A 433 -40.97 -22.45 -11.85
CA ASP A 433 -41.76 -21.50 -11.08
C ASP A 433 -41.59 -21.91 -9.61
N THR A 434 -40.46 -21.50 -9.05
CA THR A 434 -40.25 -21.44 -7.60
C THR A 434 -41.55 -20.89 -6.99
N ASP A 435 -42.20 -21.63 -6.08
CA ASP A 435 -43.41 -21.24 -5.34
C ASP A 435 -43.14 -19.95 -4.50
N MET A 436 -43.01 -18.80 -5.16
CA MET A 436 -42.71 -17.51 -4.55
C MET A 436 -43.99 -16.97 -3.95
N THR A 437 -44.08 -17.04 -2.63
CA THR A 437 -45.22 -16.48 -1.91
C THR A 437 -44.90 -15.05 -1.46
N PRO A 438 -45.81 -14.07 -1.63
CA PRO A 438 -45.65 -12.75 -1.02
C PRO A 438 -45.45 -12.87 0.50
N TRP A 439 -44.53 -12.10 1.06
CA TRP A 439 -44.15 -12.15 2.49
C TRP A 439 -45.37 -12.13 3.44
N ASP A 440 -46.29 -11.20 3.22
CA ASP A 440 -47.48 -11.04 4.05
C ASP A 440 -48.55 -12.13 3.80
N GLU A 441 -48.57 -12.73 2.62
CA GLU A 441 -49.44 -13.87 2.31
C GLU A 441 -48.98 -15.11 3.07
N PHE A 442 -47.67 -15.37 3.10
CA PHE A 442 -47.08 -16.46 3.87
C PHE A 442 -47.44 -16.35 5.37
N LEU A 443 -47.26 -15.17 5.97
CA LEU A 443 -47.58 -14.92 7.38
C LEU A 443 -49.09 -15.02 7.67
N SER A 444 -49.95 -14.73 6.69
CA SER A 444 -51.40 -14.79 6.86
C SER A 444 -51.94 -16.20 7.04
N PHE A 445 -51.17 -17.25 6.74
CA PHE A 445 -51.64 -18.63 6.83
C PHE A 445 -52.15 -19.03 8.22
N ALA A 446 -51.49 -18.53 9.27
CA ALA A 446 -51.85 -18.80 10.65
C ALA A 446 -53.02 -17.91 11.13
N VAL A 447 -53.33 -16.83 10.41
CA VAL A 447 -54.38 -15.86 10.75
C VAL A 447 -55.74 -16.38 10.24
N PRO A 448 -56.81 -16.35 11.06
CA PRO A 448 -58.15 -16.69 10.61
C PRO A 448 -58.64 -15.62 9.62
N ILE A 449 -58.84 -16.03 8.36
CA ILE A 449 -59.40 -15.18 7.31
C ILE A 449 -60.92 -15.08 7.51
N GLN A 450 -61.50 -13.93 7.15
CA GLN A 450 -62.94 -13.67 7.24
C GLN A 450 -63.78 -14.86 6.76
N GLY A 451 -64.67 -15.34 7.64
CA GLY A 451 -65.68 -16.35 7.32
C GLY A 451 -65.30 -17.82 7.54
N LYS A 452 -64.03 -18.16 7.83
CA LYS A 452 -63.63 -19.54 8.17
C LYS A 452 -62.58 -19.56 9.29
N PRO A 453 -62.98 -19.64 10.57
CA PRO A 453 -62.02 -20.00 11.60
C PRO A 453 -61.45 -21.39 11.29
N LYS A 454 -60.14 -21.50 11.07
CA LYS A 454 -59.46 -22.80 11.10
C LYS A 454 -59.61 -23.34 12.51
N THR A 455 -60.43 -24.35 12.76
CA THR A 455 -60.59 -24.90 14.10
C THR A 455 -59.33 -25.69 14.49
N PRO A 456 -58.88 -25.63 15.75
CA PRO A 456 -57.72 -26.41 16.21
C PRO A 456 -57.95 -27.92 16.14
N LEU A 457 -59.19 -28.34 16.38
CA LEU A 457 -59.63 -29.71 16.25
C LEU A 457 -60.37 -29.85 14.93
N SER A 458 -59.88 -30.77 14.10
CA SER A 458 -60.61 -31.20 12.92
C SER A 458 -61.85 -31.99 13.36
N VAL A 459 -62.97 -31.84 12.65
CA VAL A 459 -64.19 -32.65 12.86
C VAL A 459 -63.88 -34.14 12.81
N PHE A 460 -62.84 -34.53 12.06
CA PHE A 460 -62.35 -35.91 11.93
C PHE A 460 -61.61 -36.43 13.17
N SER A 461 -61.19 -35.56 14.08
CA SER A 461 -60.52 -35.94 15.34
C SER A 461 -61.50 -36.21 16.49
N LEU A 462 -62.78 -35.85 16.31
CA LEU A 462 -63.85 -36.00 17.31
C LEU A 462 -64.69 -37.26 17.04
N SER A 463 -65.07 -37.98 18.10
CA SER A 463 -66.06 -39.06 18.01
C SER A 463 -67.45 -38.48 17.71
N ASP A 464 -68.45 -39.34 17.44
CA ASP A 464 -69.79 -38.84 17.15
C ASP A 464 -70.42 -38.11 18.36
N SER A 465 -70.09 -38.51 19.59
CA SER A 465 -70.46 -37.76 20.81
C SER A 465 -69.75 -36.42 20.89
N GLY A 466 -68.46 -36.37 20.54
CA GLY A 466 -67.68 -35.13 20.52
C GLY A 466 -68.12 -34.13 19.45
N LYS A 467 -68.60 -34.63 18.30
CA LYS A 467 -69.22 -33.79 17.25
C LYS A 467 -70.55 -33.21 17.71
N MET A 468 -71.39 -33.99 18.40
CA MET A 468 -72.66 -33.51 18.96
C MET A 468 -72.47 -32.47 20.07
N ALA A 469 -71.40 -32.61 20.86
CA ALA A 469 -71.04 -31.65 21.91
C ALA A 469 -70.40 -30.33 21.38
N ASP A 470 -70.18 -30.25 20.06
CA ASP A 470 -69.60 -29.11 19.35
C ASP A 470 -68.25 -28.63 19.94
N HIS A 471 -67.40 -29.57 20.39
CA HIS A 471 -66.08 -29.24 20.95
C HIS A 471 -65.14 -28.57 19.93
N GLN A 472 -65.43 -28.71 18.64
CA GLN A 472 -64.71 -28.05 17.54
C GLN A 472 -64.83 -26.52 17.55
N SER A 473 -65.95 -25.97 18.05
CA SER A 473 -66.20 -24.52 18.09
C SER A 473 -65.76 -23.89 19.42
N ARG A 474 -65.60 -24.71 20.47
CA ARG A 474 -65.23 -24.29 21.82
C ARG A 474 -63.72 -24.23 22.01
N TYR A 475 -63.11 -23.18 21.49
CA TYR A 475 -61.68 -22.93 21.67
C TYR A 475 -61.40 -21.47 22.04
N LYS A 476 -60.28 -21.26 22.72
CA LYS A 476 -59.68 -19.94 22.94
C LYS A 476 -58.38 -19.86 22.16
N THR A 477 -58.23 -18.81 21.37
CA THR A 477 -57.06 -18.64 20.50
C THR A 477 -56.24 -17.48 20.99
N PHE A 478 -55.00 -17.74 21.36
CA PHE A 478 -54.00 -16.72 21.63
C PHE A 478 -53.12 -16.52 20.40
N MET A 479 -52.90 -15.27 20.03
CA MET A 479 -52.11 -14.92 18.86
C MET A 479 -51.03 -13.90 19.18
N ILE A 480 -49.86 -14.10 18.58
CA ILE A 480 -48.81 -13.11 18.50
C ILE A 480 -48.63 -12.77 17.02
N VAL A 481 -48.89 -11.52 16.65
CA VAL A 481 -48.83 -11.06 15.25
C VAL A 481 -48.09 -9.73 15.14
N PRO A 482 -47.54 -9.39 13.97
CA PRO A 482 -47.07 -8.03 13.71
C PRO A 482 -48.24 -7.03 13.75
N GLU A 483 -47.98 -5.79 14.19
CA GLU A 483 -48.99 -4.73 14.32
C GLU A 483 -49.86 -4.52 13.07
N ARG A 484 -49.28 -4.65 11.86
CA ARG A 484 -50.00 -4.55 10.58
C ARG A 484 -51.08 -5.61 10.34
N PHE A 485 -51.02 -6.73 11.06
CA PHE A 485 -52.04 -7.80 10.96
C PHE A 485 -53.17 -7.62 11.97
N LYS A 486 -53.09 -6.63 12.88
CA LYS A 486 -54.14 -6.37 13.88
C LYS A 486 -55.53 -6.21 13.26
N GLU A 487 -55.62 -5.48 12.15
CA GLU A 487 -56.88 -5.26 11.43
C GLU A 487 -57.35 -6.48 10.62
N LYS A 488 -56.44 -7.39 10.28
CA LYS A 488 -56.72 -8.61 9.51
C LYS A 488 -57.16 -9.78 10.39
N VAL A 489 -56.92 -9.72 11.70
CA VAL A 489 -57.33 -10.75 12.66
C VAL A 489 -58.79 -10.52 13.03
N HIS A 490 -59.65 -11.50 12.73
CA HIS A 490 -61.06 -11.47 13.10
C HIS A 490 -61.42 -12.68 13.97
N GLY A 491 -62.34 -12.49 14.92
CA GLY A 491 -62.86 -13.58 15.76
C GLY A 491 -62.00 -13.94 16.98
N VAL A 492 -61.00 -13.12 17.33
CA VAL A 492 -60.16 -13.26 18.52
C VAL A 492 -60.41 -12.06 19.44
N ASP A 493 -60.52 -12.29 20.76
CA ASP A 493 -60.65 -11.22 21.76
C ASP A 493 -59.35 -10.40 21.84
N ASP A 494 -59.46 -9.07 21.96
CA ASP A 494 -58.32 -8.15 22.06
C ASP A 494 -57.37 -8.50 23.22
N ARG A 495 -57.89 -9.17 24.27
CA ARG A 495 -57.07 -9.65 25.40
C ARG A 495 -56.21 -10.87 25.07
N GLN A 496 -56.51 -11.57 23.98
CA GLN A 496 -55.82 -12.78 23.52
C GLN A 496 -54.92 -12.49 22.30
N LEU A 497 -55.02 -11.27 21.76
CA LEU A 497 -54.21 -10.78 20.65
C LEU A 497 -53.06 -9.91 21.17
N HIS A 498 -51.84 -10.41 21.03
CA HIS A 498 -50.63 -9.65 21.30
C HIS A 498 -49.98 -9.19 19.99
N THR A 499 -49.82 -7.88 19.86
CA THR A 499 -49.13 -7.29 18.71
C THR A 499 -47.72 -6.86 19.11
N TYR A 500 -46.73 -7.12 18.26
CA TYR A 500 -45.41 -6.52 18.39
C TYR A 500 -45.22 -5.41 17.35
N ALA A 501 -44.54 -4.33 17.77
CA ALA A 501 -44.25 -3.21 16.90
C ALA A 501 -43.24 -3.61 15.81
N GLU A 502 -43.40 -3.11 14.58
CA GLU A 502 -42.45 -3.37 13.48
C GLU A 502 -41.06 -2.77 13.74
N THR A 503 -40.97 -1.85 14.71
CA THR A 503 -39.71 -1.27 15.18
C THR A 503 -39.02 -2.12 16.25
N SER A 504 -39.69 -3.16 16.77
CA SER A 504 -39.11 -4.10 17.71
C SER A 504 -38.03 -4.93 17.01
N LYS A 505 -36.89 -5.12 17.68
CA LYS A 505 -35.63 -5.62 17.11
C LYS A 505 -35.69 -7.14 16.84
N LEU A 506 -36.58 -7.60 15.98
CA LEU A 506 -36.67 -9.00 15.60
C LEU A 506 -36.03 -9.18 14.21
N PRO A 507 -35.09 -10.14 14.06
CA PRO A 507 -34.44 -10.42 12.77
C PRO A 507 -35.36 -11.19 11.81
N MET A 508 -36.57 -11.54 12.24
CA MET A 508 -37.57 -12.32 11.51
C MET A 508 -38.98 -11.86 11.92
N ASP A 509 -39.93 -12.01 11.01
CA ASP A 509 -41.35 -11.90 11.35
C ASP A 509 -41.89 -13.26 11.78
N VAL A 510 -42.66 -13.28 12.87
CA VAL A 510 -43.23 -14.51 13.42
C VAL A 510 -44.70 -14.31 13.68
N VAL A 511 -45.51 -15.27 13.23
CA VAL A 511 -46.91 -15.39 13.65
C VAL A 511 -47.04 -16.65 14.47
N VAL A 512 -47.39 -16.50 15.75
CA VAL A 512 -47.66 -17.63 16.65
C VAL A 512 -49.14 -17.68 16.92
N ARG A 513 -49.73 -18.85 16.72
CA ARG A 513 -51.11 -19.15 17.08
C ARG A 513 -51.12 -20.34 18.04
N ALA A 514 -51.70 -20.14 19.21
CA ALA A 514 -51.93 -21.17 20.20
C ALA A 514 -53.41 -21.28 20.49
N ASP A 515 -53.99 -22.43 20.13
CA ASP A 515 -55.39 -22.71 20.36
C ASP A 515 -55.55 -23.67 21.54
N PHE A 516 -56.41 -23.30 22.48
CA PHE A 516 -56.72 -24.08 23.67
C PHE A 516 -58.16 -24.54 23.61
N THR A 517 -58.35 -25.86 23.60
CA THR A 517 -59.65 -26.52 23.73
C THR A 517 -59.68 -27.27 25.07
N GLY A 518 -60.79 -27.19 25.80
CA GLY A 518 -60.94 -28.05 26.97
C GLY A 518 -62.06 -27.72 27.95
N PRO A 519 -62.23 -28.58 28.96
CA PRO A 519 -61.76 -29.98 28.99
C PRO A 519 -62.64 -30.86 28.09
N ILE A 520 -62.02 -31.69 27.25
CA ILE A 520 -62.74 -32.64 26.38
C ILE A 520 -62.66 -34.04 27.03
N PRO A 521 -63.79 -34.71 27.31
CA PRO A 521 -63.82 -36.09 27.77
C PRO A 521 -63.10 -37.03 26.80
N ALA A 522 -62.36 -38.03 27.31
CA ALA A 522 -61.61 -38.96 26.46
C ALA A 522 -62.51 -39.74 25.47
N GLN A 523 -63.77 -39.97 25.82
CA GLN A 523 -64.78 -40.60 24.95
C GLN A 523 -65.18 -39.74 23.73
N ASP A 524 -64.93 -38.43 23.78
CA ASP A 524 -65.29 -37.48 22.72
C ASP A 524 -64.20 -37.34 21.65
N LEU A 525 -63.06 -38.05 21.81
CA LEU A 525 -61.91 -38.03 20.91
C LEU A 525 -61.78 -39.37 20.17
N LEU A 526 -61.79 -39.32 18.84
CA LEU A 526 -61.91 -40.52 17.98
C LEU A 526 -60.74 -41.51 18.11
N PHE A 527 -59.55 -41.00 18.49
CA PHE A 527 -58.36 -41.83 18.74
C PHE A 527 -58.33 -42.47 20.14
N LEU A 528 -59.08 -41.92 21.11
CA LEU A 528 -59.20 -42.45 22.47
C LEU A 528 -60.47 -43.25 22.69
N GLU A 529 -61.51 -43.05 21.88
CA GLU A 529 -62.78 -43.78 21.92
C GLU A 529 -62.56 -45.31 21.85
N LYS A 530 -61.60 -45.77 21.02
CA LYS A 530 -61.21 -47.19 20.92
C LYS A 530 -60.49 -47.74 22.15
N ILE A 531 -59.89 -46.87 22.96
CA ILE A 531 -59.20 -47.25 24.19
C ILE A 531 -60.21 -47.29 25.35
N VAL A 532 -61.13 -46.32 25.38
CA VAL A 532 -62.20 -46.25 26.39
C VAL A 532 -63.24 -47.35 26.19
N SER A 533 -63.61 -47.69 24.95
CA SER A 533 -64.49 -48.84 24.64
C SER A 533 -63.86 -50.22 24.91
N LYS A 534 -62.53 -50.27 25.12
CA LYS A 534 -61.80 -51.48 25.55
C LYS A 534 -61.49 -51.50 27.05
N ALA A 535 -61.75 -50.42 27.79
CA ALA A 535 -61.67 -50.44 29.24
C ALA A 535 -62.93 -51.13 29.78
N PRO A 536 -62.83 -52.30 30.43
CA PRO A 536 -63.99 -52.87 31.09
C PRO A 536 -64.45 -51.92 32.19
N ALA A 537 -65.77 -51.68 32.24
CA ALA A 537 -66.43 -51.03 33.36
C ALA A 537 -66.00 -51.74 34.66
N SER A 538 -65.13 -51.08 35.43
CA SER A 538 -64.87 -51.43 36.82
C SER A 538 -65.65 -50.43 37.66
N GLU A 539 -66.94 -50.71 37.79
CA GLU A 539 -67.68 -50.29 38.97
C GLU A 539 -67.34 -51.29 40.10
N ASP A 540 -67.06 -50.71 41.27
CA ASP A 540 -67.09 -51.28 42.62
C ASP A 540 -66.05 -52.34 43.03
N GLU A 541 -64.87 -51.89 43.48
CA GLU A 541 -64.25 -52.45 44.71
C GLU A 541 -63.64 -51.34 45.58
N PRO A 542 -63.81 -51.39 46.92
CA PRO A 542 -63.30 -50.37 47.84
C PRO A 542 -61.77 -50.42 47.90
N GLY A 543 -61.14 -49.29 47.62
CA GLY A 543 -59.68 -49.17 47.52
C GLY A 543 -58.91 -49.52 48.80
N PRO A 544 -57.66 -50.00 48.68
CA PRO A 544 -56.81 -50.30 49.83
C PRO A 544 -56.43 -49.01 50.55
N SER A 545 -56.51 -49.05 51.88
CA SER A 545 -56.18 -47.97 52.81
C SER A 545 -54.84 -47.29 52.50
N PRO A 546 -54.73 -45.96 52.68
CA PRO A 546 -53.52 -45.22 52.33
C PRO A 546 -52.33 -45.66 53.19
N LYS A 547 -51.27 -46.16 52.55
CA LYS A 547 -49.97 -46.33 53.19
C LYS A 547 -49.46 -44.96 53.64
N LYS A 548 -49.20 -44.83 54.95
CA LYS A 548 -48.53 -43.67 55.56
C LYS A 548 -47.26 -43.33 54.77
N PHE A 549 -47.20 -42.09 54.31
CA PHE A 549 -46.02 -41.49 53.70
C PHE A 549 -44.98 -41.25 54.81
N ASP A 550 -43.87 -42.00 54.76
CA ASP A 550 -42.79 -41.90 55.73
C ASP A 550 -41.88 -40.71 55.36
N LYS A 551 -41.90 -39.65 56.15
CA LYS A 551 -41.21 -38.36 55.90
C LYS A 551 -39.68 -38.42 56.03
N GLY A 552 -39.07 -39.59 55.87
CA GLY A 552 -37.66 -39.85 56.20
C GLY A 552 -36.67 -39.87 55.04
N LYS A 553 -37.09 -39.71 53.77
CA LYS A 553 -36.15 -39.71 52.63
C LYS A 553 -36.50 -38.60 51.66
N GLY A 554 -35.82 -37.47 51.81
CA GLY A 554 -35.80 -36.39 50.84
C GLY A 554 -35.07 -36.78 49.57
N ILE A 555 -35.51 -36.20 48.45
CA ILE A 555 -34.66 -35.85 47.32
C ILE A 555 -34.34 -34.38 47.50
#